data_AF-A0A7X9ZW18-F1
#
_entry.id   AF-A0A7X9ZW18-F1
#
_cell.length_a   1.000
_cell.length_b   1.000
_cell.length_c   1.000
_cell.angle_alpha   90.00
_cell.angle_beta   90.00
_cell.angle_gamma   90.00
#
_symmetry.space_group_name_H-M   'P 1'
#
loop_
_entity.id
_entity.type
_entity.pdbx_description
1 polymer ?
#
loop_
_entity_poly.entity_id
_entity_poly.type
_entity_poly.pdbx_seq_one_letter_code
_entity_poly.pdbx_strand_id
1 'polypeptide(L)'
;MPLKRIQGIVGLPLLAVAFGLPAVHAADEVQNSSTTTASPVPSTLQPVSQDQLDRAAGTQAAWLHPNGSYAQTRYYPGSQINRTNVSKLRPAFIFQTAVNESMETAPIVSNGVMFLTTSYNHVYAIDATTGKEFWHYKHKMGPVTTFCCGPNNRGVAISGDRLYMGTLDAKLVALDAKTGNVLWQSEIADPDEGYSETMAPTVVDGKVLIGTNGGEYGIRGFVKAFDANSGKLLWTFYTIPDSGQEGVWATKDATGRDEKRDIAAEKKQLADKGGDFYKTLGGGVWMTPAVDRQTDTVYFVVGNPSPDLYGAIRPGDNLYTDSLVAIDLDTGKYKWHYQYVPHDVWDLDAVSPPILVDVRDNDGKMIPGIVHAGKTGHVYVHDRATGRLIRFSQAMIPQENMWTLPTAAGARMLPGANGGVEWSPIAFDPHTRLVYAANLHQPMTYQVEDAAYPGGSKLWLGGAFKTIPSEQQWGKLSAVNIDTGKIAWDYKTEQPLIGGVLATAGGLVFNGEGNGLFRAFDSASGRKLWEFQCGAGVNAPAVSYTVNGKQYVAVAAGGNTQLDFKRGNTVVVFALP
;
A
#
# COMPACT_ATOMS: atom_id res chain seq x y z
N MET A 1 -23.74 48.74 46.36
CA MET A 1 -24.33 47.96 45.26
C MET A 1 -23.28 47.82 44.15
N PRO A 2 -23.20 46.66 43.47
CA PRO A 2 -21.92 46.00 43.17
C PRO A 2 -21.57 45.91 41.67
N LEU A 3 -20.37 45.33 41.43
CA LEU A 3 -19.78 44.71 40.22
C LEU A 3 -19.16 45.64 39.14
N LYS A 4 -17.86 45.59 38.79
CA LYS A 4 -16.87 44.55 38.37
C LYS A 4 -16.89 44.15 36.86
N ARG A 5 -15.67 44.09 36.31
CA ARG A 5 -15.12 43.50 35.05
C ARG A 5 -15.02 44.46 33.84
N ILE A 6 -13.85 44.83 33.31
CA ILE A 6 -12.59 44.15 32.84
C ILE A 6 -12.67 43.66 31.38
N GLN A 7 -11.69 44.14 30.60
CA GLN A 7 -11.15 43.68 29.29
C GLN A 7 -12.06 43.89 28.06
N GLY A 8 -11.66 44.59 27.00
CA GLY A 8 -10.31 44.71 26.43
C GLY A 8 -10.18 43.72 25.27
N ILE A 9 -10.97 43.92 24.21
CA ILE A 9 -10.92 43.12 22.99
C ILE A 9 -9.75 43.65 22.15
N VAL A 10 -8.61 42.96 22.21
CA VAL A 10 -7.56 43.06 21.19
C VAL A 10 -7.90 42.00 20.16
N GLY A 11 -8.28 42.45 18.96
CA GLY A 11 -8.45 41.57 17.81
C GLY A 11 -7.10 40.98 17.40
N LEU A 12 -6.95 39.66 17.56
CA LEU A 12 -5.95 38.88 16.83
C LEU A 12 -6.62 38.31 15.58
N PRO A 13 -5.96 38.35 14.41
CA PRO A 13 -6.53 37.82 13.18
C PRO A 13 -6.66 36.30 13.28
N LEU A 14 -7.81 35.76 12.87
CA LEU A 14 -7.95 34.36 12.52
C LEU A 14 -6.96 34.06 11.38
N LEU A 15 -5.85 33.37 11.67
CA LEU A 15 -5.13 32.63 10.64
C LEU A 15 -5.93 31.37 10.33
N ALA A 16 -6.75 31.44 9.28
CA ALA A 16 -7.23 30.26 8.61
C ALA A 16 -6.04 29.55 7.94
N VAL A 17 -5.55 28.47 8.54
CA VAL A 17 -4.71 27.52 7.80
C VAL A 17 -5.67 26.63 7.02
N ALA A 18 -6.04 27.11 5.83
CA ALA A 18 -6.49 26.21 4.77
C ALA A 18 -5.35 25.23 4.52
N PHE A 19 -5.66 23.94 4.32
CA PHE A 19 -4.79 23.10 3.51
C PHE A 19 -4.80 23.73 2.11
N GLY A 20 -3.95 24.73 1.91
CA GLY A 20 -3.55 25.13 0.59
C GLY A 20 -3.02 23.86 -0.07
N LEU A 21 -3.54 23.56 -1.26
CA LEU A 21 -2.88 22.68 -2.20
C LEU A 21 -1.37 22.92 -2.06
N PRO A 22 -0.51 21.91 -1.83
CA PRO A 22 0.88 22.13 -2.11
C PRO A 22 0.91 22.64 -3.55
N ALA A 23 1.40 23.85 -3.76
CA ALA A 23 1.72 24.29 -5.10
C ALA A 23 2.50 23.13 -5.73
N VAL A 24 2.06 22.65 -6.89
CA VAL A 24 2.78 21.65 -7.66
C VAL A 24 4.15 22.27 -7.91
N HIS A 25 5.10 21.99 -7.03
CA HIS A 25 6.49 22.15 -7.35
C HIS A 25 6.65 21.09 -8.42
N ALA A 26 6.95 21.53 -9.65
CA ALA A 26 7.67 20.64 -10.56
C ALA A 26 8.78 20.03 -9.70
N ALA A 27 8.93 18.70 -9.75
CA ALA A 27 10.00 18.05 -9.01
C ALA A 27 11.26 18.89 -9.20
N ASP A 28 11.95 19.21 -8.11
CA ASP A 28 13.35 19.59 -8.21
C ASP A 28 14.08 18.31 -8.66
N GLU A 29 13.91 17.91 -9.92
CA GLU A 29 14.90 17.09 -10.60
C GLU A 29 16.22 17.79 -10.31
N VAL A 30 17.15 17.07 -9.68
CA VAL A 30 18.42 17.65 -9.29
C VAL A 30 19.09 18.17 -10.56
N GLN A 31 19.00 19.49 -10.77
CA GLN A 31 19.49 20.15 -11.96
C GLN A 31 20.99 19.85 -12.06
N ASN A 32 21.43 19.36 -13.21
CA ASN A 32 22.80 18.89 -13.49
C ASN A 32 23.21 17.53 -12.88
N SER A 33 22.30 16.69 -12.39
CA SER A 33 22.66 15.26 -12.25
C SER A 33 22.81 14.68 -13.65
N SER A 34 24.04 14.42 -14.09
CA SER A 34 24.29 13.74 -15.35
C SER A 34 23.55 12.40 -15.33
N THR A 35 22.55 12.20 -16.20
CA THR A 35 22.14 10.84 -16.56
C THR A 35 23.39 10.17 -17.08
N THR A 36 23.88 9.19 -16.33
CA THR A 36 25.08 8.43 -16.67
C THR A 36 24.99 7.98 -18.12
N THR A 37 26.09 8.04 -18.85
CA THR A 37 26.16 7.45 -20.19
C THR A 37 25.74 5.98 -20.08
N ALA A 38 24.59 5.66 -20.69
CA ALA A 38 23.95 4.35 -20.56
C ALA A 38 24.98 3.23 -20.78
N SER A 39 25.17 2.39 -19.77
CA SER A 39 26.01 1.21 -19.87
C SER A 39 25.15 0.04 -20.32
N PRO A 40 25.62 -0.82 -21.25
CA PRO A 40 24.85 -2.00 -21.62
C PRO A 40 24.53 -2.83 -20.39
N VAL A 41 23.26 -3.21 -20.24
CA VAL A 41 22.85 -4.20 -19.25
C VAL A 41 23.61 -5.50 -19.54
N PRO A 42 24.18 -6.17 -18.53
CA PRO A 42 24.99 -7.36 -18.74
C PRO A 42 24.18 -8.48 -19.43
N SER A 43 24.87 -9.25 -20.28
CA SER A 43 24.29 -10.41 -20.96
C SER A 43 23.80 -11.49 -20.00
N THR A 44 24.14 -11.41 -18.71
CA THR A 44 23.63 -12.26 -17.65
C THR A 44 22.14 -12.04 -17.38
N LEU A 45 21.56 -10.89 -17.74
CA LEU A 45 20.11 -10.68 -17.65
C LEU A 45 19.40 -11.55 -18.69
N GLN A 46 18.82 -12.63 -18.21
CA GLN A 46 18.04 -13.58 -19.01
C GLN A 46 16.54 -13.28 -18.86
N PRO A 47 15.72 -13.63 -19.87
CA PRO A 47 14.27 -13.52 -19.74
C PRO A 47 13.74 -14.30 -18.53
N VAL A 48 12.89 -13.67 -17.73
CA VAL A 48 12.26 -14.30 -16.55
C VAL A 48 11.09 -15.16 -17.01
N SER A 49 11.21 -16.47 -16.87
CA SER A 49 10.13 -17.42 -17.19
C SER A 49 8.99 -17.39 -16.15
N GLN A 50 7.79 -17.78 -16.56
CA GLN A 50 6.65 -17.98 -15.65
C GLN A 50 6.99 -18.93 -14.50
N ASP A 51 7.71 -19.99 -14.83
CA ASP A 51 8.26 -20.98 -13.91
C ASP A 51 9.14 -20.38 -12.79
N GLN A 52 9.93 -19.34 -13.11
CA GLN A 52 10.70 -18.60 -12.10
C GLN A 52 9.79 -17.71 -11.24
N LEU A 53 8.77 -17.09 -11.82
CA LEU A 53 7.78 -16.29 -11.09
C LEU A 53 6.98 -17.16 -10.11
N ASP A 54 6.57 -18.36 -10.52
CA ASP A 54 5.82 -19.31 -9.67
C ASP A 54 6.67 -19.80 -8.49
N ARG A 55 7.97 -20.01 -8.72
CA ARG A 55 8.93 -20.50 -7.70
C ARG A 55 9.62 -19.39 -6.91
N ALA A 56 9.20 -18.12 -7.07
CA ALA A 56 9.87 -16.97 -6.47
C ALA A 56 9.95 -17.01 -4.93
N ALA A 57 8.96 -17.61 -4.25
CA ALA A 57 8.97 -17.74 -2.79
C ALA A 57 10.15 -18.57 -2.23
N GLY A 58 10.68 -19.50 -3.04
CA GLY A 58 11.73 -20.43 -2.61
C GLY A 58 13.14 -20.06 -3.07
N THR A 59 13.30 -19.00 -3.89
CA THR A 59 14.61 -18.64 -4.43
C THR A 59 15.31 -17.59 -3.58
N GLN A 60 16.63 -17.75 -3.42
CA GLN A 60 17.50 -16.74 -2.82
C GLN A 60 18.10 -15.81 -3.88
N ALA A 61 18.19 -16.26 -5.14
CA ALA A 61 18.99 -15.61 -6.18
C ALA A 61 18.33 -14.37 -6.80
N ALA A 62 17.05 -14.11 -6.50
CA ALA A 62 16.27 -13.06 -7.11
C ALA A 62 15.14 -12.58 -6.19
N TRP A 63 14.61 -11.39 -6.47
CA TRP A 63 13.37 -10.86 -5.89
C TRP A 63 12.48 -10.43 -7.07
N LEU A 64 11.60 -11.34 -7.52
CA LEU A 64 10.94 -11.23 -8.82
C LEU A 64 9.53 -10.62 -8.77
N HIS A 65 8.94 -10.50 -7.58
CA HIS A 65 7.64 -9.88 -7.37
C HIS A 65 7.78 -8.73 -6.38
N PRO A 66 6.95 -7.67 -6.45
CA PRO A 66 7.01 -6.55 -5.52
C PRO A 66 7.01 -7.02 -4.06
N ASN A 67 6.14 -7.98 -3.71
CA ASN A 67 6.01 -8.59 -2.38
C ASN A 67 6.67 -9.98 -2.26
N GLY A 68 7.69 -10.26 -3.09
CA GLY A 68 8.55 -11.44 -3.02
C GLY A 68 8.01 -12.69 -3.72
N SER A 69 6.69 -12.89 -3.75
CA SER A 69 6.02 -13.97 -4.49
C SER A 69 4.56 -13.65 -4.79
N TYR A 70 3.88 -14.49 -5.56
CA TYR A 70 2.42 -14.42 -5.71
C TYR A 70 1.64 -14.53 -4.39
N ALA A 71 2.22 -15.21 -3.39
CA ALA A 71 1.65 -15.31 -2.03
C ALA A 71 1.91 -14.06 -1.17
N GLN A 72 2.74 -13.14 -1.64
CA GLN A 72 3.02 -11.84 -1.03
C GLN A 72 3.58 -11.83 0.40
N THR A 73 4.10 -12.95 0.89
CA THR A 73 4.49 -13.13 2.29
C THR A 73 5.67 -12.28 2.75
N ARG A 74 6.37 -11.59 1.84
CA ARG A 74 7.59 -10.80 2.10
C ARG A 74 8.61 -11.53 2.98
N TYR A 75 8.72 -12.84 2.75
CA TYR A 75 9.67 -13.71 3.40
C TYR A 75 10.81 -14.05 2.46
N TYR A 76 12.04 -13.75 2.87
CA TYR A 76 13.24 -14.14 2.14
C TYR A 76 13.81 -15.46 2.69
N PRO A 77 13.97 -16.51 1.87
CA PRO A 77 14.39 -17.84 2.36
C PRO A 77 15.88 -17.94 2.71
N GLY A 78 16.69 -16.90 2.45
CA GLY A 78 18.12 -16.90 2.78
C GLY A 78 18.42 -16.50 4.22
N SER A 79 19.48 -17.09 4.78
CA SER A 79 19.90 -16.95 6.19
C SER A 79 21.37 -16.57 6.37
N GLN A 80 22.06 -16.16 5.30
CA GLN A 80 23.46 -15.72 5.38
C GLN A 80 23.59 -14.53 6.35
N ILE A 81 22.66 -13.59 6.26
CA ILE A 81 22.44 -12.52 7.25
C ILE A 81 21.44 -13.03 8.27
N ASN A 82 21.87 -13.15 9.53
CA ASN A 82 21.09 -13.73 10.62
C ASN A 82 21.37 -13.05 11.96
N ARG A 83 20.67 -13.53 13.01
CA ARG A 83 20.74 -13.00 14.38
C ARG A 83 22.15 -12.86 14.95
N THR A 84 23.11 -13.68 14.53
CA THR A 84 24.48 -13.69 15.08
C THR A 84 25.42 -12.70 14.40
N ASN A 85 25.10 -12.25 13.18
CA ASN A 85 26.01 -11.45 12.37
C ASN A 85 25.39 -10.15 11.83
N VAL A 86 24.08 -9.91 11.99
CA VAL A 86 23.40 -8.69 11.53
C VAL A 86 24.00 -7.40 12.10
N SER A 87 24.61 -7.43 13.29
CA SER A 87 25.33 -6.27 13.84
C SER A 87 26.52 -5.81 12.99
N LYS A 88 27.02 -6.67 12.09
CA LYS A 88 28.12 -6.41 11.16
C LYS A 88 27.66 -5.86 9.81
N LEU A 89 26.34 -5.74 9.57
CA LEU A 89 25.82 -5.19 8.32
C LEU A 89 26.35 -3.78 8.07
N ARG A 90 26.82 -3.49 6.86
CA ARG A 90 27.27 -2.16 6.43
C ARG A 90 26.73 -1.85 5.03
N PRO A 91 26.58 -0.56 4.66
CA PRO A 91 26.31 -0.20 3.28
C PRO A 91 27.37 -0.81 2.37
N ALA A 92 26.94 -1.63 1.41
CA ALA A 92 27.76 -2.13 0.32
C ALA A 92 27.91 -1.06 -0.77
N PHE A 93 26.81 -0.39 -1.11
CA PHE A 93 26.80 0.81 -1.94
C PHE A 93 25.54 1.65 -1.64
N ILE A 94 25.56 2.88 -2.15
CA ILE A 94 24.44 3.81 -2.13
C ILE A 94 24.20 4.27 -3.57
N PHE A 95 22.95 4.27 -4.01
CA PHE A 95 22.53 4.83 -5.29
C PHE A 95 21.61 6.03 -5.05
N GLN A 96 21.85 7.14 -5.77
CA GLN A 96 21.03 8.34 -5.68
C GLN A 96 20.26 8.55 -6.99
N THR A 97 18.94 8.69 -6.89
CA THR A 97 18.06 8.97 -8.01
C THR A 97 18.07 10.46 -8.35
N ALA A 98 17.67 10.80 -9.57
CA ALA A 98 17.51 12.20 -9.99
C ALA A 98 16.29 12.90 -9.36
N VAL A 99 15.39 12.13 -8.74
CA VAL A 99 14.14 12.59 -8.13
C VAL A 99 14.27 12.60 -6.62
N ASN A 100 14.12 13.76 -6.00
CA ASN A 100 14.09 13.96 -4.55
C ASN A 100 12.66 14.16 -4.07
N GLU A 101 11.96 13.06 -3.85
CA GLU A 101 10.56 13.02 -3.41
C GLU A 101 10.27 11.65 -2.76
N SER A 102 9.03 11.38 -2.35
CA SER A 102 8.65 10.12 -1.70
C SER A 102 9.12 8.87 -2.46
N MET A 103 9.58 7.86 -1.73
CA MET A 103 9.94 6.59 -2.35
C MET A 103 9.21 5.46 -1.64
N GLU A 104 8.30 4.81 -2.36
CA GLU A 104 7.53 3.65 -1.88
C GLU A 104 7.90 2.36 -2.62
N THR A 105 8.93 2.41 -3.47
CA THR A 105 9.32 1.33 -4.39
C THR A 105 9.83 0.08 -3.67
N ALA A 106 9.36 -1.09 -4.10
CA ALA A 106 10.00 -2.38 -3.81
C ALA A 106 10.83 -2.81 -5.02
N PRO A 107 12.18 -2.74 -4.98
CA PRO A 107 12.99 -3.07 -6.14
C PRO A 107 12.83 -4.53 -6.59
N ILE A 108 12.78 -4.75 -7.90
CA ILE A 108 12.86 -6.08 -8.51
C ILE A 108 14.32 -6.39 -8.79
N VAL A 109 14.79 -7.57 -8.41
CA VAL A 109 16.17 -8.00 -8.67
C VAL A 109 16.18 -9.31 -9.44
N SER A 110 16.75 -9.29 -10.64
CA SER A 110 16.92 -10.47 -11.49
C SER A 110 18.33 -10.51 -12.09
N ASN A 111 19.00 -11.65 -11.97
CA ASN A 111 20.33 -11.90 -12.54
C ASN A 111 21.39 -10.80 -12.26
N GLY A 112 21.35 -10.21 -11.05
CA GLY A 112 22.29 -9.16 -10.64
C GLY A 112 21.93 -7.75 -11.14
N VAL A 113 20.78 -7.58 -11.79
CA VAL A 113 20.23 -6.26 -12.18
C VAL A 113 19.08 -5.93 -11.24
N MET A 114 19.08 -4.72 -10.70
CA MET A 114 18.02 -4.16 -9.86
C MET A 114 17.23 -3.13 -10.66
N PHE A 115 15.90 -3.28 -10.68
CA PHE A 115 14.96 -2.33 -11.24
C PHE A 115 14.18 -1.65 -10.13
N LEU A 116 14.18 -0.32 -10.11
CA LEU A 116 13.48 0.46 -9.09
C LEU A 116 12.79 1.66 -9.72
N THR A 117 11.68 2.07 -9.09
CA THR A 117 10.90 3.22 -9.51
C THR A 117 11.08 4.40 -8.56
N THR A 118 10.73 5.59 -9.02
CA THR A 118 10.65 6.80 -8.18
C THR A 118 9.30 7.46 -8.33
N SER A 119 9.07 8.53 -7.55
CA SER A 119 8.00 9.47 -7.87
C SER A 119 8.07 9.95 -9.31
N TYR A 120 6.92 10.34 -9.85
CA TYR A 120 6.77 10.78 -11.25
C TYR A 120 7.14 9.72 -12.29
N ASN A 121 7.04 8.43 -11.90
CA ASN A 121 7.12 7.27 -12.79
C ASN A 121 8.45 7.15 -13.57
N HIS A 122 9.59 7.40 -12.93
CA HIS A 122 10.87 7.00 -13.50
C HIS A 122 11.15 5.52 -13.20
N VAL A 123 11.94 4.87 -14.06
CA VAL A 123 12.47 3.52 -13.83
C VAL A 123 13.97 3.53 -14.05
N TYR A 124 14.72 2.98 -13.09
CA TYR A 124 16.16 2.77 -13.22
C TYR A 124 16.46 1.28 -13.34
N ALA A 125 17.45 0.93 -14.16
CA ALA A 125 18.16 -0.34 -14.05
C ALA A 125 19.58 -0.09 -13.57
N ILE A 126 19.96 -0.73 -12.47
CA ILE A 126 21.29 -0.61 -11.87
C ILE A 126 21.89 -1.99 -11.59
N ASP A 127 23.21 -2.06 -11.51
CA ASP A 127 23.92 -3.23 -11.01
C ASP A 127 23.60 -3.43 -9.52
N ALA A 128 23.04 -4.58 -9.18
CA ALA A 128 22.57 -4.88 -7.83
C ALA A 128 23.70 -5.12 -6.81
N THR A 129 24.97 -5.02 -7.22
CA THR A 129 26.15 -5.21 -6.35
C THR A 129 27.03 -3.96 -6.25
N THR A 130 26.96 -3.06 -7.23
CA THR A 130 27.80 -1.85 -7.30
C THR A 130 27.01 -0.55 -7.38
N GLY A 131 25.71 -0.60 -7.71
CA GLY A 131 24.88 0.58 -7.93
C GLY A 131 25.15 1.29 -9.26
N LYS A 132 25.95 0.70 -10.14
CA LYS A 132 26.23 1.27 -11.47
C LYS A 132 24.93 1.31 -12.29
N GLU A 133 24.53 2.50 -12.73
CA GLU A 133 23.38 2.65 -13.62
C GLU A 133 23.66 2.08 -15.02
N PHE A 134 22.71 1.31 -15.53
CA PHE A 134 22.70 0.83 -16.91
C PHE A 134 21.87 1.74 -17.80
N TRP A 135 20.64 2.02 -17.39
CA TRP A 135 19.72 2.93 -18.08
C TRP A 135 18.74 3.56 -17.10
N HIS A 136 18.16 4.68 -17.52
CA HIS A 136 17.13 5.43 -16.81
C HIS A 136 16.01 5.81 -17.79
N TYR A 137 14.79 5.35 -17.53
CA TYR A 137 13.59 5.76 -18.22
C TYR A 137 12.87 6.86 -17.43
N LYS A 138 12.56 7.98 -18.11
CA LYS A 138 11.73 9.06 -17.58
C LYS A 138 10.38 9.02 -18.30
N HIS A 139 9.31 8.73 -17.57
CA HIS A 139 7.98 8.77 -18.17
C HIS A 139 7.60 10.22 -18.49
N LYS A 140 7.12 10.46 -19.71
CA LYS A 140 6.61 11.78 -20.11
C LYS A 140 5.16 11.89 -19.67
N MET A 141 4.95 12.33 -18.42
CA MET A 141 3.59 12.52 -17.90
C MET A 141 2.80 13.53 -18.74
N GLY A 142 1.50 13.25 -18.94
CA GLY A 142 0.53 14.24 -19.39
C GLY A 142 0.34 15.40 -18.38
N PRO A 143 -0.52 16.39 -18.68
CA PRO A 143 -0.78 17.55 -17.82
C PRO A 143 -1.56 17.22 -16.52
N VAL A 144 -1.51 15.98 -16.04
CA VAL A 144 -2.32 15.47 -14.93
C VAL A 144 -1.73 15.93 -13.59
N THR A 145 -2.57 16.54 -12.76
CA THR A 145 -2.26 16.92 -11.38
C THR A 145 -3.16 16.22 -10.36
N THR A 146 -3.98 15.29 -10.83
CA THR A 146 -5.07 14.66 -10.07
C THR A 146 -4.64 13.28 -9.58
N PHE A 147 -3.91 13.24 -8.48
CA PHE A 147 -3.55 12.01 -7.78
C PHE A 147 -3.51 12.28 -6.28
N CYS A 148 -4.14 11.40 -5.49
CA CYS A 148 -4.06 11.55 -4.04
C CYS A 148 -2.66 11.26 -3.52
N CYS A 149 -2.36 11.88 -2.37
CA CYS A 149 -1.47 11.33 -1.36
C CYS A 149 0.03 11.33 -1.75
N GLY A 150 0.37 12.04 -2.83
CA GLY A 150 1.72 12.23 -3.33
C GLY A 150 1.95 11.57 -4.69
N PRO A 151 2.99 11.98 -5.42
CA PRO A 151 3.33 11.44 -6.74
C PRO A 151 4.00 10.05 -6.63
N ASN A 152 3.41 9.12 -5.88
CA ASN A 152 4.02 7.86 -5.49
C ASN A 152 4.06 6.84 -6.65
N ASN A 153 5.02 5.92 -6.59
CA ASN A 153 5.03 4.71 -7.42
C ASN A 153 5.65 3.56 -6.64
N ARG A 154 4.96 2.41 -6.58
CA ARG A 154 5.33 1.28 -5.71
C ARG A 154 6.21 0.22 -6.38
N GLY A 155 6.47 0.33 -7.68
CA GLY A 155 7.41 -0.54 -8.37
C GLY A 155 6.98 -0.98 -9.76
N VAL A 156 7.76 -1.91 -10.30
CA VAL A 156 7.52 -2.59 -11.58
C VAL A 156 7.25 -4.07 -11.35
N ALA A 157 6.64 -4.73 -12.34
CA ALA A 157 6.66 -6.18 -12.49
C ALA A 157 7.63 -6.59 -13.60
N ILE A 158 8.20 -7.79 -13.53
CA ILE A 158 9.07 -8.36 -14.57
C ILE A 158 8.49 -9.66 -15.11
N SER A 159 8.55 -9.85 -16.43
CA SER A 159 8.24 -11.13 -17.08
C SER A 159 8.87 -11.17 -18.47
N GLY A 160 9.45 -12.31 -18.83
CA GLY A 160 10.29 -12.42 -20.02
C GLY A 160 11.40 -11.38 -20.01
N ASP A 161 11.52 -10.63 -21.09
CA ASP A 161 12.46 -9.52 -21.29
C ASP A 161 11.84 -8.15 -20.99
N ARG A 162 10.72 -8.10 -20.26
CA ARG A 162 9.90 -6.89 -20.10
C ARG A 162 9.71 -6.47 -18.65
N LEU A 163 9.58 -5.17 -18.45
CA LEU A 163 9.10 -4.54 -17.22
C LEU A 163 7.74 -3.89 -17.48
N TYR A 164 6.88 -3.88 -16.46
CA TYR A 164 5.55 -3.27 -16.52
C TYR A 164 5.37 -2.28 -15.38
N MET A 165 4.84 -1.08 -15.70
CA MET A 165 4.64 0.01 -14.74
C MET A 165 3.28 0.68 -14.97
N GLY A 166 2.53 0.90 -13.89
CA GLY A 166 1.39 1.83 -13.87
C GLY A 166 1.85 3.27 -13.62
N THR A 167 1.21 4.25 -14.25
CA THR A 167 1.61 5.66 -14.21
C THR A 167 0.55 6.57 -13.59
N LEU A 168 0.98 7.72 -13.06
CA LEU A 168 0.10 8.70 -12.42
C LEU A 168 -0.94 9.29 -13.38
N ASP A 169 -0.67 9.30 -14.69
CA ASP A 169 -1.61 9.68 -15.76
C ASP A 169 -2.42 8.48 -16.31
N ALA A 170 -2.60 7.46 -15.47
CA ALA A 170 -3.45 6.28 -15.71
C ALA A 170 -3.08 5.49 -16.97
N LYS A 171 -1.78 5.29 -17.24
CA LYS A 171 -1.29 4.42 -18.31
C LYS A 171 -0.60 3.17 -17.74
N LEU A 172 -0.63 2.10 -18.53
CA LEU A 172 0.18 0.91 -18.33
C LEU A 172 1.28 0.91 -19.39
N VAL A 173 2.54 0.89 -18.96
CA VAL A 173 3.71 0.98 -19.82
C VAL A 173 4.49 -0.32 -19.74
N ALA A 174 4.82 -0.91 -20.89
CA ALA A 174 5.79 -1.99 -20.99
C ALA A 174 7.13 -1.47 -21.51
N LEU A 175 8.21 -1.80 -20.81
CA LEU A 175 9.57 -1.45 -21.17
C LEU A 175 10.38 -2.71 -21.47
N ASP A 176 11.31 -2.61 -22.41
CA ASP A 176 12.37 -3.62 -22.57
C ASP A 176 13.34 -3.55 -21.37
N ALA A 177 13.51 -4.65 -20.65
CA ALA A 177 14.29 -4.68 -19.41
C ALA A 177 15.79 -4.42 -19.62
N LYS A 178 16.31 -4.63 -20.84
CA LYS A 178 17.73 -4.44 -21.17
C LYS A 178 18.06 -3.01 -21.58
N THR A 179 17.09 -2.29 -22.14
CA THR A 179 17.32 -0.99 -22.78
C THR A 179 16.51 0.15 -22.15
N GLY A 180 15.42 -0.16 -21.45
CA GLY A 180 14.47 0.83 -20.95
C GLY A 180 13.57 1.42 -22.03
N ASN A 181 13.64 0.92 -23.28
CA ASN A 181 12.81 1.39 -24.38
C ASN A 181 11.35 0.98 -24.18
N VAL A 182 10.43 1.88 -24.50
CA VAL A 182 8.98 1.58 -24.50
C VAL A 182 8.68 0.58 -25.62
N LEU A 183 8.06 -0.54 -25.24
CA LEU A 183 7.57 -1.57 -26.17
C LEU A 183 6.13 -1.31 -26.57
N TRP A 184 5.29 -0.96 -25.59
CA TRP A 184 3.92 -0.53 -25.79
C TRP A 184 3.43 0.29 -24.59
N GLN A 185 2.35 1.04 -24.81
CA GLN A 185 1.62 1.77 -23.76
C GLN A 185 0.12 1.63 -24.00
N SER A 186 -0.63 1.41 -22.93
CA SER A 186 -2.09 1.31 -22.95
C SER A 186 -2.72 2.23 -21.92
N GLU A 187 -3.92 2.70 -22.19
CA GLU A 187 -4.70 3.47 -21.22
C GLU A 187 -5.37 2.52 -20.21
N ILE A 188 -5.16 2.78 -18.92
CA ILE A 188 -5.86 2.09 -17.83
C ILE A 188 -7.23 2.71 -17.65
N ALA A 189 -7.31 4.04 -17.55
CA ALA A 189 -8.54 4.83 -17.45
C ALA A 189 -8.27 6.29 -17.87
N ASP A 190 -9.32 7.12 -17.84
CA ASP A 190 -9.23 8.54 -18.16
C ASP A 190 -8.78 9.34 -16.92
N PRO A 191 -7.57 9.93 -16.91
CA PRO A 191 -7.11 10.72 -15.76
C PRO A 191 -7.92 12.00 -15.53
N ASP A 192 -8.66 12.52 -16.52
CA ASP A 192 -9.54 13.68 -16.35
C ASP A 192 -10.76 13.35 -15.47
N GLU A 193 -11.12 12.07 -15.36
CA GLU A 193 -12.15 11.57 -14.45
C GLU A 193 -11.61 11.28 -13.02
N GLY A 194 -10.36 11.63 -12.72
CA GLY A 194 -9.75 11.46 -11.40
C GLY A 194 -9.00 10.15 -11.19
N TYR A 195 -8.83 9.35 -12.25
CA TYR A 195 -8.06 8.11 -12.19
C TYR A 195 -6.55 8.36 -12.21
N SER A 196 -5.83 7.64 -11.36
CA SER A 196 -4.37 7.57 -11.39
C SER A 196 -3.92 6.14 -11.08
N GLU A 197 -2.62 5.84 -11.22
CA GLU A 197 -2.07 4.55 -10.80
C GLU A 197 -0.74 4.69 -10.05
N THR A 198 -0.66 4.02 -8.90
CA THR A 198 0.48 4.04 -7.98
C THR A 198 1.00 2.64 -7.62
N MET A 199 0.21 1.58 -7.81
CA MET A 199 0.58 0.20 -7.49
C MET A 199 1.63 -0.38 -8.46
N ALA A 200 2.41 -1.32 -7.95
CA ALA A 200 3.21 -2.21 -8.79
C ALA A 200 2.32 -3.31 -9.41
N PRO A 201 2.33 -3.52 -10.74
CA PRO A 201 1.49 -4.54 -11.39
C PRO A 201 1.82 -5.97 -10.92
N THR A 202 0.95 -6.94 -11.24
CA THR A 202 1.26 -8.38 -11.15
C THR A 202 1.24 -9.00 -12.53
N VAL A 203 2.28 -9.74 -12.91
CA VAL A 203 2.29 -10.46 -14.19
C VAL A 203 2.16 -11.95 -13.95
N VAL A 204 1.26 -12.60 -14.66
CA VAL A 204 0.98 -14.04 -14.56
C VAL A 204 0.37 -14.56 -15.86
N ASP A 205 0.90 -15.65 -16.39
CA ASP A 205 0.39 -16.34 -17.59
C ASP A 205 0.13 -15.42 -18.78
N GLY A 206 1.09 -14.52 -19.03
CA GLY A 206 0.99 -13.54 -20.11
C GLY A 206 -0.05 -12.44 -19.88
N LYS A 207 -0.54 -12.25 -18.65
CA LYS A 207 -1.45 -11.18 -18.26
C LYS A 207 -0.78 -10.22 -17.29
N VAL A 208 -1.05 -8.93 -17.43
CA VAL A 208 -0.66 -7.88 -16.47
C VAL A 208 -1.92 -7.45 -15.73
N LEU A 209 -1.98 -7.78 -14.44
CA LEU A 209 -3.04 -7.36 -13.53
C LEU A 209 -2.71 -5.99 -12.97
N ILE A 210 -3.67 -5.07 -13.08
CA ILE A 210 -3.57 -3.70 -12.59
C ILE A 210 -4.95 -3.23 -12.10
N GLY A 211 -5.02 -2.77 -10.86
CA GLY A 211 -6.14 -2.06 -10.28
C GLY A 211 -6.24 -0.58 -10.68
N THR A 212 -6.50 0.28 -9.70
CA THR A 212 -6.74 1.71 -9.89
C THR A 212 -6.63 2.52 -8.60
N ASN A 213 -6.30 3.81 -8.71
CA ASN A 213 -6.34 4.80 -7.64
C ASN A 213 -7.26 5.98 -7.99
N GLY A 214 -7.81 6.66 -6.97
CA GLY A 214 -8.68 7.83 -7.12
C GLY A 214 -9.94 7.83 -6.25
N GLY A 215 -9.97 7.07 -5.15
CA GLY A 215 -11.13 7.00 -4.24
C GLY A 215 -11.62 8.39 -3.82
N GLU A 216 -10.69 9.29 -3.50
CA GLU A 216 -10.98 10.65 -3.06
C GLU A 216 -11.45 11.58 -4.19
N TYR A 217 -11.57 11.08 -5.42
CA TYR A 217 -11.99 11.84 -6.61
C TYR A 217 -13.29 11.33 -7.22
N GLY A 218 -13.97 10.36 -6.58
CA GLY A 218 -15.27 9.86 -7.05
C GLY A 218 -15.16 8.98 -8.30
N ILE A 219 -14.12 8.14 -8.39
CA ILE A 219 -14.00 7.13 -9.46
C ILE A 219 -14.96 5.95 -9.25
N ARG A 220 -15.02 5.04 -10.23
CA ARG A 220 -15.51 3.67 -10.03
C ARG A 220 -14.35 2.69 -10.11
N GLY A 221 -14.01 2.08 -8.99
CA GLY A 221 -12.86 1.19 -8.88
C GLY A 221 -12.95 -0.08 -9.72
N PHE A 222 -11.80 -0.65 -10.06
CA PHE A 222 -11.69 -1.89 -10.83
C PHE A 222 -10.34 -2.61 -10.63
N VAL A 223 -10.30 -3.86 -11.09
CA VAL A 223 -9.09 -4.59 -11.48
C VAL A 223 -9.21 -4.96 -12.97
N LYS A 224 -8.16 -4.75 -13.74
CA LYS A 224 -8.06 -5.09 -15.16
C LYS A 224 -6.93 -6.08 -15.39
N ALA A 225 -7.09 -6.90 -16.43
CA ALA A 225 -6.00 -7.67 -17.01
C ALA A 225 -5.72 -7.21 -18.44
N PHE A 226 -4.45 -6.99 -18.75
CA PHE A 226 -3.98 -6.70 -20.09
C PHE A 226 -3.07 -7.82 -20.59
N ASP A 227 -3.08 -8.10 -21.89
CA ASP A 227 -2.12 -9.01 -22.52
C ASP A 227 -0.70 -8.42 -22.39
N ALA A 228 0.22 -9.20 -21.83
CA ALA A 228 1.57 -8.75 -21.50
C ALA A 228 2.43 -8.44 -22.74
N ASN A 229 2.09 -9.00 -23.90
CA ASN A 229 2.85 -8.81 -25.14
C ASN A 229 2.39 -7.59 -25.93
N SER A 230 1.09 -7.35 -25.98
CA SER A 230 0.45 -6.35 -26.84
C SER A 230 -0.14 -5.17 -26.09
N GLY A 231 -0.37 -5.27 -24.78
CA GLY A 231 -1.07 -4.26 -24.00
C GLY A 231 -2.58 -4.23 -24.24
N LYS A 232 -3.15 -5.23 -24.91
CA LYS A 232 -4.60 -5.30 -25.17
C LYS A 232 -5.36 -5.66 -23.89
N LEU A 233 -6.42 -4.92 -23.57
CA LEU A 233 -7.34 -5.26 -22.48
C LEU A 233 -7.99 -6.62 -22.72
N LEU A 234 -7.93 -7.49 -21.70
CA LEU A 234 -8.52 -8.83 -21.71
C LEU A 234 -9.84 -8.87 -20.95
N TRP A 235 -9.85 -8.34 -19.73
CA TRP A 235 -11.06 -8.24 -18.90
C TRP A 235 -10.96 -7.10 -17.89
N THR A 236 -12.12 -6.68 -17.39
CA THR A 236 -12.29 -5.71 -16.30
C THR A 236 -13.24 -6.30 -15.27
N PHE A 237 -12.83 -6.30 -14.00
CA PHE A 237 -13.70 -6.50 -12.84
C PHE A 237 -13.92 -5.15 -12.15
N TYR A 238 -15.15 -4.65 -12.11
CA TYR A 238 -15.46 -3.46 -11.33
C TYR A 238 -15.67 -3.83 -9.86
N THR A 239 -15.02 -3.11 -8.95
CA THR A 239 -15.14 -3.33 -7.50
C THR A 239 -16.45 -2.79 -6.94
N ILE A 240 -17.12 -1.92 -7.68
CA ILE A 240 -18.49 -1.49 -7.39
C ILE A 240 -19.43 -2.15 -8.40
N PRO A 241 -20.40 -2.99 -7.98
CA PRO A 241 -21.34 -3.62 -8.90
C PRO A 241 -22.36 -2.59 -9.44
N ASP A 242 -22.95 -2.88 -10.61
CA ASP A 242 -24.00 -2.01 -11.19
C ASP A 242 -25.31 -2.02 -10.38
N SER A 243 -25.48 -3.03 -9.51
CA SER A 243 -26.65 -3.20 -8.63
C SER A 243 -26.27 -4.06 -7.42
N GLY A 244 -26.93 -3.88 -6.28
CA GLY A 244 -26.65 -4.62 -5.04
C GLY A 244 -25.52 -4.03 -4.19
N GLN A 245 -25.00 -2.86 -4.57
CA GLN A 245 -23.99 -2.09 -3.84
C GLN A 245 -24.49 -1.65 -2.45
N GLU A 246 -25.80 -1.59 -2.22
CA GLU A 246 -26.39 -1.33 -0.92
C GLU A 246 -26.15 -2.47 0.08
N GLY A 247 -25.78 -3.66 -0.40
CA GLY A 247 -25.43 -4.81 0.41
C GLY A 247 -26.57 -5.35 1.27
N VAL A 248 -26.19 -5.86 2.44
CA VAL A 248 -27.09 -6.52 3.39
C VAL A 248 -27.55 -5.57 4.51
N TRP A 249 -27.16 -4.29 4.46
CA TRP A 249 -27.44 -3.29 5.50
C TRP A 249 -26.80 -3.67 6.84
N ALA A 250 -25.54 -4.09 6.78
CA ALA A 250 -24.79 -4.51 7.96
C ALA A 250 -24.65 -3.35 8.97
N THR A 251 -24.87 -3.64 10.24
CA THR A 251 -24.77 -2.62 11.31
C THR A 251 -23.47 -2.71 12.09
N LYS A 252 -22.59 -3.63 11.70
CA LYS A 252 -21.40 -3.99 12.46
C LYS A 252 -20.20 -4.21 11.55
N ASP A 253 -19.04 -3.80 12.06
CA ASP A 253 -17.74 -4.11 11.49
C ASP A 253 -17.40 -5.61 11.57
N ALA A 254 -16.28 -6.01 10.96
CA ALA A 254 -15.77 -7.38 11.00
C ALA A 254 -15.46 -7.93 12.41
N THR A 255 -15.32 -7.06 13.42
CA THR A 255 -15.08 -7.44 14.82
C THR A 255 -16.37 -7.51 15.64
N GLY A 256 -17.51 -7.18 15.03
CA GLY A 256 -18.84 -7.20 15.65
C GLY A 256 -19.22 -5.93 16.41
N ARG A 257 -18.48 -4.82 16.25
CA ARG A 257 -18.80 -3.53 16.87
C ARG A 257 -19.84 -2.78 16.07
N ASP A 258 -20.75 -2.11 16.76
CA ASP A 258 -21.80 -1.29 16.17
C ASP A 258 -21.21 0.00 15.55
N GLU A 259 -21.49 0.21 14.27
CA GLU A 259 -21.07 1.39 13.50
C GLU A 259 -22.04 2.58 13.63
N LYS A 260 -23.12 2.40 14.41
CA LYS A 260 -24.10 3.43 14.76
C LYS A 260 -24.86 3.97 13.56
N ARG A 261 -25.12 3.11 12.57
CA ARG A 261 -25.83 3.43 11.34
C ARG A 261 -27.33 3.63 11.57
N ASP A 262 -27.93 4.57 10.85
CA ASP A 262 -29.39 4.73 10.76
C ASP A 262 -29.91 4.10 9.47
N ILE A 263 -30.12 2.78 9.52
CA ILE A 263 -30.56 1.98 8.36
C ILE A 263 -31.91 2.46 7.80
N ALA A 264 -32.80 3.00 8.64
CA ALA A 264 -34.09 3.50 8.18
C ALA A 264 -33.91 4.78 7.35
N ALA A 265 -33.08 5.71 7.82
CA ALA A 265 -32.75 6.92 7.09
C ALA A 265 -32.03 6.61 5.77
N GLU A 266 -31.07 5.68 5.76
CA GLU A 266 -30.35 5.29 4.55
C GLU A 266 -31.28 4.65 3.50
N LYS A 267 -32.16 3.73 3.91
CA LYS A 267 -33.14 3.12 3.00
C LYS A 267 -34.10 4.14 2.42
N LYS A 268 -34.55 5.10 3.23
CA LYS A 268 -35.38 6.21 2.77
C LYS A 268 -34.63 7.05 1.73
N GLN A 269 -33.37 7.38 2.01
CA GLN A 269 -32.53 8.14 1.09
C GLN A 269 -32.33 7.41 -0.23
N LEU A 270 -32.07 6.10 -0.21
CA LEU A 270 -31.94 5.28 -1.42
C LEU A 270 -33.25 5.28 -2.24
N ALA A 271 -34.39 5.16 -1.56
CA ALA A 271 -35.70 5.22 -2.22
C ALA A 271 -36.00 6.60 -2.84
N ASP A 272 -35.56 7.68 -2.18
CA ASP A 272 -35.82 9.05 -2.63
C ASP A 272 -34.87 9.53 -3.74
N LYS A 273 -33.61 9.08 -3.72
CA LYS A 273 -32.54 9.60 -4.60
C LYS A 273 -32.06 8.61 -5.66
N GLY A 274 -32.39 7.32 -5.53
CA GLY A 274 -31.93 6.27 -6.43
C GLY A 274 -30.50 5.81 -6.14
N GLY A 275 -30.06 4.81 -6.90
CA GLY A 275 -28.79 4.10 -6.69
C GLY A 275 -27.61 4.59 -7.52
N ASP A 276 -27.75 5.66 -8.32
CA ASP A 276 -26.77 6.10 -9.32
C ASP A 276 -25.39 6.49 -8.75
N PHE A 277 -25.28 6.67 -7.42
CA PHE A 277 -24.01 6.95 -6.73
C PHE A 277 -22.95 5.87 -6.95
N TYR A 278 -23.34 4.64 -7.35
CA TYR A 278 -22.39 3.55 -7.66
C TYR A 278 -21.34 3.92 -8.73
N LYS A 279 -21.66 4.88 -9.61
CA LYS A 279 -20.76 5.35 -10.69
C LYS A 279 -19.58 6.17 -10.17
N THR A 280 -19.68 6.70 -8.97
CA THR A 280 -18.67 7.55 -8.33
C THR A 280 -18.40 7.10 -6.89
N LEU A 281 -18.58 5.81 -6.59
CA LEU A 281 -18.56 5.29 -5.22
C LEU A 281 -17.15 4.98 -4.72
N GLY A 282 -16.09 5.27 -5.48
CA GLY A 282 -14.71 4.94 -5.08
C GLY A 282 -14.39 3.46 -5.28
N GLY A 283 -13.82 2.82 -4.25
CA GLY A 283 -13.46 1.41 -4.27
C GLY A 283 -12.21 1.08 -5.07
N GLY A 284 -11.18 1.94 -5.04
CA GLY A 284 -9.93 1.72 -5.75
C GLY A 284 -9.20 0.44 -5.32
N VAL A 285 -8.32 -0.08 -6.17
CA VAL A 285 -7.44 -1.22 -5.86
C VAL A 285 -6.02 -0.80 -6.15
N TRP A 286 -5.37 -0.22 -5.15
CA TRP A 286 -4.12 0.51 -5.34
C TRP A 286 -2.90 -0.20 -4.74
N MET A 287 -3.07 -1.48 -4.38
CA MET A 287 -2.04 -2.40 -3.93
C MET A 287 -2.02 -3.68 -4.75
N THR A 288 -0.83 -4.28 -4.88
CA THR A 288 -0.58 -5.46 -5.70
C THR A 288 -1.46 -6.64 -5.26
N PRO A 289 -2.17 -7.35 -6.16
CA PRO A 289 -3.01 -8.50 -5.83
C PRO A 289 -2.20 -9.80 -5.61
N ALA A 290 -2.62 -10.64 -4.67
CA ALA A 290 -2.06 -11.97 -4.49
C ALA A 290 -2.68 -12.95 -5.49
N VAL A 291 -1.92 -13.98 -5.90
CA VAL A 291 -2.37 -14.97 -6.89
C VAL A 291 -2.17 -16.39 -6.35
N ASP A 292 -3.24 -17.17 -6.32
CA ASP A 292 -3.18 -18.61 -6.05
C ASP A 292 -3.19 -19.38 -7.37
N ARG A 293 -2.01 -19.89 -7.73
CA ARG A 293 -1.78 -20.68 -8.94
C ARG A 293 -2.48 -22.05 -8.94
N GLN A 294 -2.93 -22.54 -7.78
CA GLN A 294 -3.60 -23.84 -7.70
C GLN A 294 -5.09 -23.75 -8.02
N THR A 295 -5.69 -22.58 -7.81
CA THR A 295 -7.14 -22.37 -7.93
C THR A 295 -7.49 -21.29 -8.97
N ASP A 296 -6.49 -20.79 -9.68
CA ASP A 296 -6.57 -19.66 -10.63
C ASP A 296 -7.38 -18.51 -10.04
N THR A 297 -7.00 -18.10 -8.83
CA THR A 297 -7.70 -17.06 -8.07
C THR A 297 -6.79 -15.88 -7.77
N VAL A 298 -7.30 -14.69 -8.02
CA VAL A 298 -6.68 -13.42 -7.65
C VAL A 298 -7.38 -12.90 -6.41
N TYR A 299 -6.61 -12.52 -5.40
CA TYR A 299 -7.08 -11.94 -4.15
C TYR A 299 -6.53 -10.54 -3.98
N PHE A 300 -7.40 -9.59 -3.67
CA PHE A 300 -7.02 -8.19 -3.42
C PHE A 300 -7.96 -7.59 -2.41
N VAL A 301 -7.57 -6.42 -1.91
CA VAL A 301 -8.41 -5.61 -1.04
C VAL A 301 -8.85 -4.36 -1.77
N VAL A 302 -10.05 -3.90 -1.43
CA VAL A 302 -10.71 -2.76 -2.06
C VAL A 302 -10.69 -1.59 -1.09
N GLY A 303 -10.35 -0.42 -1.63
CA GLY A 303 -10.26 0.83 -0.89
C GLY A 303 -11.61 1.42 -0.48
N ASN A 304 -11.53 2.65 0.01
CA ASN A 304 -12.60 3.47 0.59
C ASN A 304 -13.74 3.76 -0.40
N PRO A 305 -14.96 3.99 0.13
CA PRO A 305 -16.04 4.59 -0.63
C PRO A 305 -15.81 6.09 -0.85
N SER A 306 -16.50 6.66 -1.84
CA SER A 306 -16.48 8.09 -2.16
C SER A 306 -17.88 8.72 -2.15
N PRO A 307 -18.07 9.93 -1.58
CA PRO A 307 -17.09 10.70 -0.82
C PRO A 307 -16.76 10.01 0.51
N ASP A 308 -15.53 10.15 0.98
CA ASP A 308 -14.95 9.43 2.11
C ASP A 308 -15.75 9.57 3.41
N LEU A 309 -16.23 10.78 3.72
CA LEU A 309 -16.75 11.13 5.05
C LEU A 309 -18.26 11.39 5.04
N TYR A 310 -18.85 11.79 3.91
CA TYR A 310 -20.27 12.11 3.81
C TYR A 310 -21.09 10.94 3.25
N GLY A 311 -21.38 9.95 4.09
CA GLY A 311 -22.12 8.74 3.72
C GLY A 311 -23.58 8.96 3.29
N ALA A 312 -24.18 10.11 3.61
CA ALA A 312 -25.60 10.38 3.37
C ALA A 312 -26.01 10.36 1.88
N ILE A 313 -25.07 10.48 0.95
CA ILE A 313 -25.34 10.42 -0.50
C ILE A 313 -25.00 9.06 -1.12
N ARG A 314 -24.57 8.10 -0.32
CA ARG A 314 -24.22 6.72 -0.71
C ARG A 314 -24.81 5.70 0.29
N PRO A 315 -26.14 5.66 0.47
CA PRO A 315 -26.77 4.76 1.43
C PRO A 315 -26.47 3.29 1.15
N GLY A 316 -26.37 2.48 2.21
CA GLY A 316 -26.08 1.05 2.15
C GLY A 316 -24.61 0.72 2.40
N ASP A 317 -24.27 -0.56 2.35
CA ASP A 317 -22.96 -1.09 2.75
C ASP A 317 -21.80 -0.66 1.84
N ASN A 318 -22.11 -0.12 0.65
CA ASN A 318 -21.16 0.33 -0.36
C ASN A 318 -20.30 -0.78 -0.95
N LEU A 319 -20.89 -1.95 -1.21
CA LEU A 319 -20.14 -3.07 -1.76
C LEU A 319 -19.45 -2.71 -3.10
N TYR A 320 -18.23 -3.19 -3.36
CA TYR A 320 -17.36 -3.99 -2.50
C TYR A 320 -16.24 -3.16 -1.82
N THR A 321 -16.50 -1.92 -1.41
CA THR A 321 -15.48 -1.13 -0.68
C THR A 321 -15.06 -1.84 0.60
N ASP A 322 -13.85 -1.55 1.06
CA ASP A 322 -13.32 -2.03 2.34
C ASP A 322 -13.39 -3.55 2.48
N SER A 323 -13.22 -4.27 1.38
CA SER A 323 -13.44 -5.71 1.30
C SER A 323 -12.20 -6.47 0.82
N LEU A 324 -12.00 -7.67 1.35
CA LEU A 324 -11.19 -8.71 0.68
C LEU A 324 -12.04 -9.35 -0.41
N VAL A 325 -11.54 -9.38 -1.64
CA VAL A 325 -12.27 -9.89 -2.81
C VAL A 325 -11.45 -10.98 -3.50
N ALA A 326 -12.15 -12.02 -3.95
CA ALA A 326 -11.61 -13.09 -4.78
C ALA A 326 -12.27 -13.07 -6.17
N ILE A 327 -11.45 -13.11 -7.21
CA ILE A 327 -11.90 -13.24 -8.59
C ILE A 327 -11.13 -14.34 -9.32
N ASP A 328 -11.73 -14.86 -10.39
CA ASP A 328 -11.09 -15.76 -11.33
C ASP A 328 -9.98 -15.06 -12.13
N LEU A 329 -8.80 -15.67 -12.22
CA LEU A 329 -7.63 -15.09 -12.87
C LEU A 329 -7.82 -14.88 -14.39
N ASP A 330 -8.44 -15.85 -15.06
CA ASP A 330 -8.54 -15.81 -16.53
C ASP A 330 -9.69 -14.95 -17.02
N THR A 331 -10.77 -14.87 -16.23
CA THR A 331 -12.02 -14.24 -16.66
C THR A 331 -12.39 -12.97 -15.89
N GLY A 332 -11.75 -12.71 -14.75
CA GLY A 332 -12.12 -11.63 -13.84
C GLY A 332 -13.47 -11.85 -13.15
N LYS A 333 -14.07 -13.05 -13.25
CA LYS A 333 -15.37 -13.34 -12.64
C LYS A 333 -15.27 -13.35 -11.12
N TYR A 334 -16.23 -12.70 -10.48
CA TYR A 334 -16.41 -12.74 -9.03
C TYR A 334 -16.49 -14.17 -8.49
N LYS A 335 -15.78 -14.46 -7.39
CA LYS A 335 -15.87 -15.71 -6.63
C LYS A 335 -16.53 -15.48 -5.27
N TRP A 336 -15.94 -14.64 -4.42
CA TRP A 336 -16.48 -14.28 -3.11
C TRP A 336 -15.88 -12.95 -2.63
N HIS A 337 -16.48 -12.33 -1.60
CA HIS A 337 -15.87 -11.22 -0.85
C HIS A 337 -16.12 -11.37 0.66
N TYR A 338 -15.37 -10.61 1.45
CA TYR A 338 -15.62 -10.34 2.86
C TYR A 338 -15.39 -8.85 3.12
N GLN A 339 -16.41 -8.13 3.57
CA GLN A 339 -16.32 -6.70 3.89
C GLN A 339 -15.92 -6.47 5.34
N TYR A 340 -14.94 -5.59 5.55
CA TYR A 340 -14.41 -5.27 6.88
C TYR A 340 -15.16 -4.13 7.57
N VAL A 341 -15.48 -3.08 6.80
CA VAL A 341 -16.13 -1.84 7.28
C VAL A 341 -17.29 -1.53 6.32
N PRO A 342 -18.52 -1.95 6.60
CA PRO A 342 -19.66 -1.57 5.78
C PRO A 342 -20.00 -0.09 5.97
N HIS A 343 -20.32 0.61 4.87
CA HIS A 343 -20.67 2.03 4.90
C HIS A 343 -19.60 2.91 5.57
N ASP A 344 -18.31 2.68 5.27
CA ASP A 344 -17.22 3.44 5.86
C ASP A 344 -17.43 4.96 5.69
N VAL A 345 -17.30 5.72 6.77
CA VAL A 345 -17.35 7.20 6.79
C VAL A 345 -16.11 7.79 7.49
N TRP A 346 -15.01 7.03 7.52
CA TRP A 346 -13.80 7.36 8.27
C TRP A 346 -12.50 7.18 7.46
N ASP A 347 -12.61 6.79 6.19
CA ASP A 347 -11.48 6.43 5.33
C ASP A 347 -10.62 5.32 5.99
N LEU A 348 -11.30 4.28 6.50
CA LEU A 348 -10.68 3.13 7.16
C LEU A 348 -10.66 1.90 6.25
N ASP A 349 -10.25 2.13 5.01
CA ASP A 349 -10.25 1.13 3.97
C ASP A 349 -9.33 -0.08 4.17
N ALA A 350 -9.65 -1.13 3.41
CA ALA A 350 -8.87 -2.35 3.37
C ALA A 350 -7.74 -2.16 2.35
N VAL A 351 -6.53 -1.93 2.85
CA VAL A 351 -5.46 -1.40 2.01
C VAL A 351 -4.19 -2.26 1.96
N SER A 352 -3.71 -2.81 3.08
CA SER A 352 -2.48 -3.62 3.03
C SER A 352 -2.71 -4.83 2.12
N PRO A 353 -1.77 -5.20 1.25
CA PRO A 353 -1.97 -6.34 0.38
C PRO A 353 -2.16 -7.64 1.18
N PRO A 354 -3.13 -8.50 0.80
CA PRO A 354 -3.33 -9.78 1.47
C PRO A 354 -2.19 -10.75 1.18
N ILE A 355 -1.89 -11.62 2.13
CA ILE A 355 -0.89 -12.70 1.96
C ILE A 355 -1.57 -14.07 2.00
N LEU A 356 -1.03 -15.02 1.23
CA LEU A 356 -1.53 -16.40 1.16
C LEU A 356 -0.62 -17.30 2.00
N VAL A 357 -1.19 -17.94 3.03
CA VAL A 357 -0.46 -18.82 3.95
C VAL A 357 -1.37 -19.92 4.46
N ASP A 358 -0.82 -21.03 4.91
CA ASP A 358 -1.60 -22.01 5.66
C ASP A 358 -1.85 -21.52 7.10
N VAL A 359 -3.07 -21.71 7.59
CA VAL A 359 -3.56 -21.21 8.89
C VAL A 359 -4.28 -22.32 9.65
N ARG A 360 -4.33 -22.22 10.98
CA ARG A 360 -5.22 -23.07 11.77
C ARG A 360 -6.65 -22.52 11.80
N ASP A 361 -7.61 -23.36 11.46
CA ASP A 361 -9.03 -23.08 11.69
C ASP A 361 -9.40 -23.18 13.18
N ASN A 362 -10.69 -22.99 13.51
CA ASN A 362 -11.17 -23.02 14.89
C ASN A 362 -11.09 -24.40 15.55
N ASP A 363 -10.97 -25.47 14.77
CA ASP A 363 -10.77 -26.84 15.24
C ASP A 363 -9.28 -27.22 15.32
N GLY A 364 -8.39 -26.28 14.97
CA GLY A 364 -6.93 -26.46 14.98
C GLY A 364 -6.36 -27.16 13.76
N LYS A 365 -7.18 -27.42 12.72
CA LYS A 365 -6.76 -28.04 11.46
C LYS A 365 -6.06 -27.00 10.59
N MET A 366 -4.93 -27.39 10.00
CA MET A 366 -4.25 -26.57 8.99
C MET A 366 -5.05 -26.57 7.68
N ILE A 367 -5.40 -25.38 7.20
CA ILE A 367 -6.11 -25.15 5.95
C ILE A 367 -5.44 -24.00 5.18
N PRO A 368 -5.64 -23.90 3.86
CA PRO A 368 -5.21 -22.73 3.11
C PRO A 368 -5.96 -21.48 3.57
N GLY A 369 -5.23 -20.44 3.92
CA GLY A 369 -5.78 -19.20 4.46
C GLY A 369 -5.28 -17.95 3.74
N ILE A 370 -5.91 -16.84 4.10
CA ILE A 370 -5.50 -15.49 3.71
C ILE A 370 -5.34 -14.68 4.99
N VAL A 371 -4.25 -13.92 5.08
CA VAL A 371 -4.01 -12.99 6.18
C VAL A 371 -3.97 -11.58 5.62
N HIS A 372 -4.69 -10.68 6.27
CA HIS A 372 -4.78 -9.27 5.90
C HIS A 372 -4.62 -8.41 7.16
N ALA A 373 -3.95 -7.27 7.07
CA ALA A 373 -3.94 -6.26 8.13
C ALA A 373 -4.44 -4.95 7.55
N GLY A 374 -5.27 -4.19 8.26
CA GLY A 374 -5.88 -2.99 7.68
C GLY A 374 -5.95 -1.81 8.63
N LYS A 375 -6.52 -0.70 8.13
CA LYS A 375 -6.62 0.56 8.86
C LYS A 375 -7.43 0.45 10.16
N THR A 376 -8.27 -0.56 10.30
CA THR A 376 -8.93 -0.91 11.57
C THR A 376 -7.97 -1.31 12.70
N GLY A 377 -6.70 -1.62 12.41
CA GLY A 377 -5.68 -1.93 13.43
C GLY A 377 -5.67 -3.38 13.92
N HIS A 378 -6.20 -4.29 13.11
CA HIS A 378 -6.21 -5.73 13.36
C HIS A 378 -5.55 -6.50 12.21
N VAL A 379 -5.01 -7.68 12.54
CA VAL A 379 -4.73 -8.74 11.57
C VAL A 379 -5.97 -9.64 11.51
N TYR A 380 -6.48 -9.88 10.31
CA TYR A 380 -7.59 -10.76 10.00
C TYR A 380 -7.08 -12.02 9.32
N VAL A 381 -7.69 -13.17 9.66
CA VAL A 381 -7.33 -14.48 9.13
C VAL A 381 -8.58 -15.14 8.57
N HIS A 382 -8.54 -15.44 7.28
CA HIS A 382 -9.67 -15.97 6.52
C HIS A 382 -9.37 -17.37 5.98
N ASP A 383 -10.42 -18.16 5.83
CA ASP A 383 -10.41 -19.35 4.98
C ASP A 383 -10.32 -18.90 3.52
N ARG A 384 -9.27 -19.37 2.80
CA ARG A 384 -8.99 -18.92 1.43
C ARG A 384 -10.06 -19.36 0.42
N ALA A 385 -10.70 -20.51 0.64
CA ALA A 385 -11.66 -21.05 -0.31
C ALA A 385 -13.01 -20.31 -0.25
N THR A 386 -13.38 -19.82 0.95
CA THR A 386 -14.73 -19.28 1.21
C THR A 386 -14.76 -17.81 1.60
N GLY A 387 -13.61 -17.21 1.93
CA GLY A 387 -13.52 -15.85 2.48
C GLY A 387 -13.99 -15.72 3.93
N ARG A 388 -14.47 -16.80 4.54
CA ARG A 388 -14.99 -16.78 5.90
C ARG A 388 -13.89 -16.35 6.88
N LEU A 389 -14.17 -15.31 7.66
CA LEU A 389 -13.31 -14.90 8.77
C LEU A 389 -13.22 -16.04 9.80
N ILE A 390 -12.00 -16.49 10.06
CA ILE A 390 -11.69 -17.49 11.07
C ILE A 390 -11.50 -16.79 12.42
N ARG A 391 -10.67 -15.74 12.43
CA ARG A 391 -10.30 -14.95 13.60
C ARG A 391 -9.69 -13.62 13.21
N PHE A 392 -9.57 -12.72 14.18
CA PHE A 392 -8.81 -11.48 14.08
C PHE A 392 -7.95 -11.30 15.33
N SER A 393 -6.94 -10.44 15.26
CA SER A 393 -5.98 -10.24 16.34
C SER A 393 -6.51 -9.36 17.47
N GLN A 394 -5.80 -9.34 18.59
CA GLN A 394 -5.83 -8.18 19.50
C GLN A 394 -5.57 -6.89 18.71
N ALA A 395 -6.14 -5.77 19.16
CA ALA A 395 -5.88 -4.47 18.54
C ALA A 395 -4.39 -4.15 18.64
N MET A 396 -3.76 -3.91 17.49
CA MET A 396 -2.33 -3.61 17.41
C MET A 396 -2.03 -2.17 17.80
N ILE A 397 -3.03 -1.32 17.98
CA ILE A 397 -2.91 0.03 18.54
C ILE A 397 -4.09 0.29 19.47
N PRO A 398 -4.01 1.25 20.41
CA PRO A 398 -5.18 1.70 21.16
C PRO A 398 -6.30 2.12 20.19
N GLN A 399 -7.55 1.87 20.60
CA GLN A 399 -8.74 2.28 19.84
C GLN A 399 -9.64 3.07 20.79
N GLU A 400 -9.90 4.32 20.44
CA GLU A 400 -10.66 5.27 21.26
C GLU A 400 -11.77 5.89 20.42
N ASN A 401 -12.98 5.93 20.97
CA ASN A 401 -14.16 6.45 20.28
C ASN A 401 -14.40 5.81 18.90
N MET A 402 -13.96 4.56 18.71
CA MET A 402 -14.15 3.82 17.46
C MET A 402 -15.60 3.93 16.99
N TRP A 403 -15.78 4.21 15.70
CA TRP A 403 -17.09 4.39 15.06
C TRP A 403 -17.89 5.58 15.62
N THR A 404 -17.22 6.63 16.08
CA THR A 404 -17.90 7.92 16.31
C THR A 404 -18.14 8.56 14.96
N LEU A 405 -19.41 8.79 14.63
CA LEU A 405 -19.78 9.39 13.35
C LEU A 405 -19.14 10.78 13.20
N PRO A 406 -18.63 11.12 12.00
CA PRO A 406 -18.19 12.47 11.68
C PRO A 406 -19.26 13.53 11.98
N THR A 407 -18.84 14.74 12.35
CA THR A 407 -19.76 15.86 12.60
C THR A 407 -19.22 17.13 11.97
N ALA A 408 -20.07 18.11 11.67
CA ALA A 408 -19.61 19.39 11.11
C ALA A 408 -18.57 20.11 12.00
N ALA A 409 -18.63 19.90 13.33
CA ALA A 409 -17.66 20.47 14.27
C ALA A 409 -16.33 19.68 14.34
N GLY A 410 -16.34 18.41 13.94
CA GLY A 410 -15.21 17.50 14.07
C GLY A 410 -15.42 16.50 15.20
N ALA A 411 -15.39 15.21 14.88
CA ALA A 411 -15.43 14.12 15.86
C ALA A 411 -14.05 13.46 16.02
N ARG A 412 -13.53 13.36 17.24
CA ARG A 412 -12.24 12.71 17.50
C ARG A 412 -12.37 11.18 17.54
N MET A 413 -11.50 10.47 16.82
CA MET A 413 -11.36 9.01 16.87
C MET A 413 -9.89 8.58 16.82
N LEU A 414 -9.60 7.39 17.36
CA LEU A 414 -8.36 6.64 17.17
C LEU A 414 -8.71 5.17 16.84
N PRO A 415 -8.15 4.56 15.78
CA PRO A 415 -7.27 5.15 14.75
C PRO A 415 -7.89 6.37 14.04
N GLY A 416 -7.03 7.22 13.50
CA GLY A 416 -7.41 8.21 12.48
C GLY A 416 -7.42 7.60 11.07
N ALA A 417 -7.54 8.43 10.03
CA ALA A 417 -7.78 7.98 8.65
C ALA A 417 -6.60 7.17 8.07
N ASN A 418 -5.37 7.43 8.50
CA ASN A 418 -4.23 6.58 8.13
C ASN A 418 -4.22 5.21 8.83
N GLY A 419 -5.20 4.96 9.70
CA GLY A 419 -5.46 3.66 10.30
C GLY A 419 -4.40 3.15 11.28
N GLY A 420 -4.59 1.91 11.71
CA GLY A 420 -3.61 1.13 12.44
C GLY A 420 -2.56 0.52 11.53
N VAL A 421 -2.92 0.04 10.34
CA VAL A 421 -2.00 -0.41 9.28
C VAL A 421 -2.48 0.18 7.96
N GLU A 422 -1.71 1.11 7.40
CA GLU A 422 -1.92 1.65 6.05
C GLU A 422 -1.44 0.63 4.98
N TRP A 423 -1.05 1.06 3.79
CA TRP A 423 -0.67 0.26 2.64
C TRP A 423 0.54 -0.64 2.86
N SER A 424 1.25 -0.43 3.96
CA SER A 424 2.41 -1.18 4.41
C SER A 424 2.20 -2.69 4.27
N PRO A 425 2.91 -3.37 3.35
CA PRO A 425 2.85 -4.82 3.25
C PRO A 425 3.35 -5.49 4.54
N ILE A 426 2.57 -6.45 5.03
CA ILE A 426 2.96 -7.33 6.13
C ILE A 426 3.98 -8.37 5.69
N ALA A 427 4.78 -8.87 6.64
CA ALA A 427 5.69 -9.99 6.40
C ALA A 427 5.31 -11.19 7.28
N PHE A 428 5.53 -12.40 6.80
CA PHE A 428 5.21 -13.62 7.52
C PHE A 428 6.44 -14.53 7.66
N ASP A 429 6.71 -15.01 8.88
CA ASP A 429 7.75 -16.00 9.14
C ASP A 429 7.11 -17.38 9.40
N PRO A 430 7.28 -18.35 8.48
CA PRO A 430 6.66 -19.66 8.61
C PRO A 430 7.20 -20.49 9.79
N HIS A 431 8.39 -20.18 10.31
CA HIS A 431 8.99 -20.90 11.43
C HIS A 431 8.40 -20.47 12.78
N THR A 432 8.14 -19.18 12.95
CA THR A 432 7.55 -18.63 14.18
C THR A 432 6.02 -18.55 14.12
N ARG A 433 5.44 -18.65 12.91
CA ARG A 433 4.02 -18.43 12.61
C ARG A 433 3.54 -17.05 13.05
N LEU A 434 4.45 -16.07 12.98
CA LEU A 434 4.18 -14.68 13.27
C LEU A 434 4.06 -13.89 11.97
N VAL A 435 3.07 -13.01 11.93
CA VAL A 435 2.99 -11.92 10.96
C VAL A 435 3.50 -10.63 11.62
N TYR A 436 4.21 -9.81 10.86
CA TYR A 436 4.79 -8.55 11.32
C TYR A 436 4.14 -7.39 10.58
N ALA A 437 3.60 -6.43 11.32
CA ALA A 437 2.88 -5.28 10.79
C ALA A 437 3.48 -3.97 11.28
N ALA A 438 3.67 -3.03 10.35
CA ALA A 438 4.04 -1.64 10.64
C ALA A 438 2.76 -0.87 11.01
N ASN A 439 2.66 -0.40 12.26
CA ASN A 439 1.46 0.26 12.75
C ASN A 439 1.64 1.76 13.01
N LEU A 440 0.52 2.49 12.92
CA LEU A 440 0.42 3.92 13.16
C LEU A 440 -0.54 4.19 14.31
N HIS A 441 -0.10 5.01 15.26
CA HIS A 441 -0.98 5.65 16.24
C HIS A 441 -1.09 7.13 15.86
N GLN A 442 -2.25 7.52 15.36
CA GLN A 442 -2.50 8.88 14.91
C GLN A 442 -3.97 9.27 15.13
N PRO A 443 -4.30 9.86 16.30
CA PRO A 443 -5.64 10.40 16.55
C PRO A 443 -5.98 11.52 15.56
N MET A 444 -7.20 11.53 15.07
CA MET A 444 -7.70 12.55 14.15
C MET A 444 -9.10 13.03 14.52
N THR A 445 -9.45 14.23 14.06
CA THR A 445 -10.83 14.72 14.04
C THR A 445 -11.43 14.59 12.65
N TYR A 446 -12.67 14.12 12.57
CA TYR A 446 -13.45 13.94 11.34
C TYR A 446 -14.55 14.99 11.24
N GLN A 447 -14.39 15.91 10.29
CA GLN A 447 -15.37 16.91 9.91
C GLN A 447 -16.14 16.43 8.68
N VAL A 448 -17.44 16.65 8.65
CA VAL A 448 -18.30 16.27 7.51
C VAL A 448 -19.08 17.47 7.00
N GLU A 449 -19.20 17.57 5.69
CA GLU A 449 -20.01 18.56 4.99
C GLU A 449 -20.64 17.96 3.73
N ASP A 450 -21.82 18.48 3.37
CA ASP A 450 -22.45 18.13 2.09
C ASP A 450 -21.71 18.85 0.96
N ALA A 451 -21.26 18.08 -0.03
CA ALA A 451 -20.61 18.60 -1.22
C ALA A 451 -21.06 17.83 -2.45
N ALA A 452 -21.48 18.57 -3.49
CA ALA A 452 -21.78 17.97 -4.79
C ALA A 452 -20.51 17.42 -5.45
N TYR A 453 -20.66 16.35 -6.23
CA TYR A 453 -19.57 15.75 -6.99
C TYR A 453 -18.94 16.77 -7.94
N PRO A 454 -17.61 17.02 -7.86
CA PRO A 454 -16.96 18.06 -8.66
C PRO A 454 -16.54 17.61 -10.07
N GLY A 455 -16.80 16.36 -10.47
CA GLY A 455 -16.46 15.85 -11.80
C GLY A 455 -15.01 15.38 -11.95
N GLY A 456 -14.48 14.62 -10.98
CA GLY A 456 -13.24 13.85 -11.11
C GLY A 456 -11.94 14.64 -10.94
N SER A 457 -11.90 15.89 -11.41
CA SER A 457 -10.68 16.73 -11.38
C SER A 457 -10.36 17.38 -10.02
N LYS A 458 -11.19 17.18 -9.00
CA LYS A 458 -11.01 17.76 -7.67
C LYS A 458 -11.33 16.76 -6.58
N LEU A 459 -10.64 16.93 -5.45
CA LEU A 459 -10.87 16.15 -4.25
C LEU A 459 -12.32 16.28 -3.77
N TRP A 460 -12.92 15.15 -3.39
CA TRP A 460 -14.30 15.00 -2.97
C TRP A 460 -14.42 14.08 -1.76
N LEU A 461 -13.92 14.55 -0.61
CA LEU A 461 -14.00 13.81 0.66
C LEU A 461 -15.35 13.92 1.36
N GLY A 462 -16.16 14.94 1.03
CA GLY A 462 -17.37 15.28 1.81
C GLY A 462 -17.04 15.78 3.23
N GLY A 463 -15.92 16.48 3.39
CA GLY A 463 -15.43 16.93 4.69
C GLY A 463 -13.91 17.04 4.77
N ALA A 464 -13.39 16.84 5.97
CA ALA A 464 -11.95 16.75 6.21
C ALA A 464 -11.65 15.93 7.46
N PHE A 465 -10.61 15.11 7.41
CA PHE A 465 -9.95 14.57 8.60
C PHE A 465 -8.66 15.32 8.87
N LYS A 466 -8.34 15.56 10.15
CA LYS A 466 -7.17 16.36 10.56
C LYS A 466 -6.47 15.71 11.73
N THR A 467 -5.14 15.69 11.69
CA THR A 467 -4.32 15.36 12.86
C THR A 467 -4.59 16.36 14.00
N ILE A 468 -4.44 15.89 15.23
CA ILE A 468 -4.65 16.71 16.43
C ILE A 468 -3.26 17.16 16.93
N PRO A 469 -2.84 18.42 16.74
CA PRO A 469 -1.45 18.83 17.00
C PRO A 469 -1.01 18.67 18.46
N SER A 470 -1.95 18.71 19.40
CA SER A 470 -1.70 18.53 20.83
C SER A 470 -1.53 17.07 21.26
N GLU A 471 -1.86 16.11 20.38
CA GLU A 471 -1.83 14.70 20.71
C GLU A 471 -0.64 13.99 20.09
N GLN A 472 -0.10 13.04 20.85
CA GLN A 472 1.09 12.31 20.42
C GLN A 472 0.76 11.38 19.25
N GLN A 473 1.65 11.37 18.27
CA GLN A 473 1.68 10.40 17.19
C GLN A 473 2.93 9.54 17.34
N TRP A 474 2.80 8.24 17.08
CA TRP A 474 3.90 7.29 17.20
C TRP A 474 3.59 6.05 16.36
N GLY A 475 4.56 5.15 16.23
CA GLY A 475 4.40 3.91 15.48
C GLY A 475 4.70 2.68 16.32
N LYS A 476 4.34 1.51 15.79
CA LYS A 476 4.60 0.23 16.46
C LYS A 476 4.77 -0.91 15.48
N LEU A 477 5.92 -1.57 15.54
CA LEU A 477 6.12 -2.83 14.82
C LEU A 477 5.55 -3.94 15.69
N SER A 478 4.46 -4.57 15.23
CA SER A 478 3.75 -5.59 16.00
C SER A 478 3.94 -6.96 15.38
N ALA A 479 4.17 -7.97 16.21
CA ALA A 479 4.21 -9.37 15.80
C ALA A 479 2.99 -10.12 16.33
N VAL A 480 2.16 -10.63 15.44
CA VAL A 480 0.92 -11.33 15.77
C VAL A 480 1.05 -12.80 15.38
N ASN A 481 0.73 -13.69 16.31
CA ASN A 481 0.61 -15.11 16.00
C ASN A 481 -0.69 -15.37 15.24
N ILE A 482 -0.59 -15.81 13.98
CA ILE A 482 -1.75 -15.94 13.08
C ILE A 482 -2.71 -17.06 13.49
N ASP A 483 -2.23 -18.05 14.23
CA ASP A 483 -3.05 -19.19 14.66
C ASP A 483 -3.89 -18.85 15.90
N THR A 484 -3.49 -17.85 16.69
CA THR A 484 -4.14 -17.50 17.96
C THR A 484 -4.69 -16.07 18.02
N GLY A 485 -4.28 -15.18 17.11
CA GLY A 485 -4.62 -13.76 17.13
C GLY A 485 -3.94 -12.96 18.25
N LYS A 486 -3.02 -13.55 19.01
CA LYS A 486 -2.33 -12.86 20.11
C LYS A 486 -1.11 -12.10 19.60
N ILE A 487 -0.88 -10.92 20.16
CA ILE A 487 0.38 -10.20 19.99
C ILE A 487 1.46 -10.94 20.77
N ALA A 488 2.51 -11.38 20.07
CA ALA A 488 3.65 -12.08 20.63
C ALA A 488 4.67 -11.08 21.21
N TRP A 489 4.92 -9.99 20.50
CA TRP A 489 5.76 -8.88 20.93
C TRP A 489 5.45 -7.64 20.09
N ASP A 490 5.80 -6.47 20.63
CA ASP A 490 5.66 -5.18 19.97
C ASP A 490 6.93 -4.33 20.20
N TYR A 491 7.27 -3.46 19.25
CA TYR A 491 8.32 -2.45 19.39
C TYR A 491 7.77 -1.06 19.03
N LYS A 492 7.70 -0.16 20.02
CA LYS A 492 7.24 1.23 19.83
C LYS A 492 8.33 2.09 19.18
N THR A 493 7.94 2.89 18.21
CA THR A 493 8.80 3.88 17.52
C THR A 493 8.35 5.30 17.84
N GLU A 494 9.22 6.28 17.56
CA GLU A 494 8.93 7.69 17.87
C GLU A 494 7.90 8.26 16.89
N GLN A 495 7.99 7.87 15.63
CA GLN A 495 7.10 8.29 14.56
C GLN A 495 6.21 7.13 14.06
N PRO A 496 5.02 7.43 13.51
CA PRO A 496 4.18 6.43 12.85
C PRO A 496 4.96 5.60 11.82
N LEU A 497 4.67 4.31 11.74
CA LEU A 497 5.34 3.42 10.78
C LEU A 497 4.51 3.23 9.51
N ILE A 498 5.10 3.59 8.38
CA ILE A 498 4.58 3.32 7.04
C ILE A 498 5.74 2.85 6.15
N GLY A 499 5.46 1.95 5.21
CA GLY A 499 6.45 1.45 4.26
C GLY A 499 6.68 -0.07 4.27
N GLY A 500 5.98 -0.83 5.11
CA GLY A 500 6.05 -2.29 5.12
C GLY A 500 7.24 -2.91 5.85
N VAL A 501 7.30 -4.24 5.77
CA VAL A 501 8.20 -5.09 6.56
C VAL A 501 8.81 -6.20 5.69
N LEU A 502 10.01 -6.66 6.04
CA LEU A 502 10.68 -7.81 5.42
C LEU A 502 11.07 -8.83 6.50
N ALA A 503 10.70 -10.10 6.34
CA ALA A 503 11.16 -11.19 7.19
C ALA A 503 12.16 -12.08 6.46
N THR A 504 13.11 -12.69 7.17
CA THR A 504 14.10 -13.59 6.57
C THR A 504 14.31 -14.89 7.36
N ALA A 505 14.76 -15.95 6.68
CA ALA A 505 15.14 -17.22 7.28
C ALA A 505 16.34 -17.11 8.24
N GLY A 506 17.05 -15.98 8.24
CA GLY A 506 18.04 -15.64 9.26
C GLY A 506 17.43 -15.34 10.64
N GLY A 507 16.10 -15.41 10.76
CA GLY A 507 15.36 -15.09 11.98
C GLY A 507 15.33 -13.59 12.25
N LEU A 508 15.24 -12.78 11.19
CA LEU A 508 15.28 -11.33 11.24
C LEU A 508 14.01 -10.72 10.66
N VAL A 509 13.65 -9.55 11.18
CA VAL A 509 12.62 -8.67 10.64
C VAL A 509 13.23 -7.30 10.41
N PHE A 510 13.07 -6.73 9.21
CA PHE A 510 13.56 -5.40 8.86
C PHE A 510 12.38 -4.43 8.68
N ASN A 511 12.53 -3.21 9.21
CA ASN A 511 11.56 -2.13 9.08
C ASN A 511 12.26 -0.76 9.10
N GLY A 512 11.70 0.20 8.34
CA GLY A 512 12.12 1.59 8.32
C GLY A 512 11.16 2.52 9.06
N GLU A 513 11.68 3.65 9.53
CA GLU A 513 10.93 4.73 10.19
C GLU A 513 11.10 6.07 9.43
N GLY A 514 10.12 6.97 9.58
CA GLY A 514 10.13 8.30 8.96
C GLY A 514 11.30 9.21 9.36
N ASN A 515 11.97 8.92 10.48
CA ASN A 515 13.16 9.64 10.94
C ASN A 515 14.44 9.17 10.23
N GLY A 516 14.31 8.20 9.31
CA GLY A 516 15.38 7.66 8.49
C GLY A 516 16.15 6.48 9.10
N LEU A 517 15.72 5.99 10.27
CA LEU A 517 16.29 4.79 10.85
C LEU A 517 15.74 3.54 10.15
N PHE A 518 16.64 2.74 9.58
CA PHE A 518 16.36 1.39 9.11
C PHE A 518 16.91 0.38 10.12
N ARG A 519 16.07 -0.55 10.57
CA ARG A 519 16.37 -1.44 11.71
C ARG A 519 16.17 -2.90 11.37
N ALA A 520 16.91 -3.75 12.09
CA ALA A 520 16.71 -5.19 12.10
C ALA A 520 16.39 -5.68 13.52
N PHE A 521 15.42 -6.57 13.63
CA PHE A 521 14.92 -7.14 14.88
C PHE A 521 15.03 -8.67 14.85
N ASP A 522 15.21 -9.29 16.01
CA ASP A 522 15.02 -10.73 16.19
C ASP A 522 13.55 -11.09 15.95
N SER A 523 13.28 -11.99 14.99
CA SER A 523 11.92 -12.31 14.55
C SER A 523 11.04 -12.90 15.66
N ALA A 524 11.63 -13.62 16.61
CA ALA A 524 10.86 -14.29 17.66
C ALA A 524 10.58 -13.39 18.89
N SER A 525 11.42 -12.40 19.15
CA SER A 525 11.38 -11.61 20.40
C SER A 525 11.18 -10.11 20.21
N GLY A 526 11.33 -9.57 18.99
CA GLY A 526 11.24 -8.14 18.73
C GLY A 526 12.45 -7.33 19.24
N ARG A 527 13.50 -8.00 19.72
CA ARG A 527 14.72 -7.31 20.18
C ARG A 527 15.43 -6.68 18.99
N LYS A 528 15.63 -5.35 19.03
CA LYS A 528 16.46 -4.62 18.05
C LYS A 528 17.90 -5.15 18.09
N LEU A 529 18.43 -5.56 16.94
CA LEU A 529 19.78 -6.13 16.80
C LEU A 529 20.74 -5.21 16.04
N TRP A 530 20.20 -4.35 15.18
CA TRP A 530 20.97 -3.45 14.32
C TRP A 530 20.11 -2.27 13.87
N GLU A 531 20.75 -1.14 13.61
CA GLU A 531 20.13 0.02 12.95
C GLU A 531 21.15 0.84 12.16
N PHE A 532 20.66 1.59 11.18
CA PHE A 532 21.43 2.52 10.37
C PHE A 532 20.57 3.74 10.00
N GLN A 533 21.19 4.91 9.92
CA GLN A 533 20.52 6.16 9.55
C GLN A 533 20.74 6.45 8.05
N CYS A 534 19.67 6.39 7.27
CA CYS A 534 19.68 6.54 5.81
C CYS A 534 19.62 8.01 5.32
N GLY A 535 19.42 8.97 6.21
CA GLY A 535 19.46 10.41 5.94
C GLY A 535 18.11 11.05 5.55
N ALA A 536 17.14 10.24 5.12
CA ALA A 536 15.76 10.60 4.78
C ALA A 536 14.81 9.49 5.26
N GLY A 537 13.50 9.73 5.28
CA GLY A 537 12.52 8.77 5.79
C GLY A 537 12.58 7.43 5.04
N VAL A 538 12.61 6.32 5.78
CA VAL A 538 12.67 4.97 5.22
C VAL A 538 11.25 4.41 5.23
N ASN A 539 10.51 4.71 4.17
CA ASN A 539 9.08 4.41 4.03
C ASN A 539 8.78 3.52 2.81
N ALA A 540 9.80 2.84 2.28
CA ALA A 540 9.67 1.80 1.26
C ALA A 540 9.88 0.41 1.87
N PRO A 541 9.25 -0.63 1.31
CA PRO A 541 9.45 -1.99 1.79
C PRO A 541 10.80 -2.51 1.33
N ALA A 542 11.61 -2.97 2.28
CA ALA A 542 12.91 -3.55 1.98
C ALA A 542 12.77 -4.87 1.19
N VAL A 543 13.82 -5.20 0.43
CA VAL A 543 13.96 -6.47 -0.30
C VAL A 543 15.30 -7.12 0.07
N SER A 544 15.38 -8.45 -0.05
CA SER A 544 16.66 -9.17 0.10
C SER A 544 16.87 -10.10 -1.08
N TYR A 545 18.12 -10.26 -1.48
CA TYR A 545 18.51 -11.04 -2.65
C TYR A 545 19.96 -11.51 -2.51
N THR A 546 20.34 -12.53 -3.28
CA THR A 546 21.72 -13.06 -3.31
C THR A 546 22.26 -12.98 -4.73
N VAL A 547 23.43 -12.34 -4.88
CA VAL A 547 24.18 -12.31 -6.14
C VAL A 547 25.58 -12.83 -5.87
N ASN A 548 26.06 -13.74 -6.72
CA ASN A 548 27.41 -14.31 -6.60
C ASN A 548 27.71 -14.88 -5.20
N GLY A 549 26.71 -15.51 -4.58
CA GLY A 549 26.83 -16.11 -3.25
C GLY A 549 26.82 -15.14 -2.07
N LYS A 550 26.70 -13.83 -2.29
CA LYS A 550 26.60 -12.80 -1.23
C LYS A 550 25.16 -12.31 -1.10
N GLN A 551 24.62 -12.32 0.12
CA GLN A 551 23.29 -11.80 0.41
C GLN A 551 23.35 -10.28 0.62
N TYR A 552 22.35 -9.59 0.08
CA TYR A 552 22.15 -8.15 0.19
C TYR A 552 20.76 -7.85 0.75
N VAL A 553 20.62 -6.67 1.36
CA VAL A 553 19.33 -6.08 1.76
C VAL A 553 19.28 -4.67 1.17
N ALA A 554 18.26 -4.35 0.39
CA ALA A 554 18.08 -3.04 -0.23
C ALA A 554 16.81 -2.37 0.28
N VAL A 555 16.88 -1.05 0.48
CA VAL A 555 15.74 -0.22 0.89
C VAL A 555 15.88 1.18 0.33
N ALA A 556 14.76 1.77 -0.10
CA ALA A 556 14.70 3.17 -0.50
C ALA A 556 14.41 4.08 0.70
N ALA A 557 15.07 5.23 0.72
CA ALA A 557 14.98 6.29 1.71
C ALA A 557 14.64 7.60 0.98
N GLY A 558 13.35 7.81 0.73
CA GLY A 558 12.81 9.00 0.06
C GLY A 558 11.75 9.74 0.87
N GLY A 559 11.43 9.31 2.09
CA GLY A 559 10.30 9.82 2.86
C GLY A 559 8.95 9.36 2.29
N ASN A 560 7.87 9.95 2.81
CA ASN A 560 6.50 9.64 2.42
C ASN A 560 5.63 10.90 2.45
N THR A 561 4.89 11.15 1.37
CA THR A 561 4.13 12.40 1.18
C THR A 561 2.96 12.53 2.12
N GLN A 562 2.22 11.44 2.34
CA GLN A 562 1.04 11.41 3.19
C GLN A 562 1.32 11.76 4.67
N LEU A 563 2.48 11.34 5.20
CA LEU A 563 2.89 11.62 6.58
C LEU A 563 3.91 12.76 6.70
N ASP A 564 4.24 13.43 5.60
CA ASP A 564 5.21 14.53 5.53
C ASP A 564 6.59 14.18 6.14
N PHE A 565 7.06 12.95 5.92
CA PHE A 565 8.38 12.55 6.37
C PHE A 565 9.49 13.07 5.46
N LYS A 566 10.64 13.42 6.04
CA LYS A 566 11.77 14.04 5.34
C LYS A 566 12.07 13.35 3.99
N ARG A 567 12.02 14.13 2.91
CA ARG A 567 12.31 13.66 1.55
C ARG A 567 13.78 13.34 1.31
N GLY A 568 14.00 12.44 0.37
CA GLY A 568 15.31 12.01 -0.09
C GLY A 568 15.22 11.38 -1.47
N ASN A 569 16.35 10.91 -1.97
CA ASN A 569 16.49 10.30 -3.29
C ASN A 569 17.40 9.07 -3.25
N THR A 570 17.48 8.39 -2.10
CA THR A 570 18.56 7.45 -1.82
C THR A 570 18.05 6.02 -1.76
N VAL A 571 18.73 5.10 -2.44
CA VAL A 571 18.60 3.65 -2.23
C VAL A 571 19.87 3.17 -1.54
N VAL A 572 19.72 2.58 -0.36
CA VAL A 572 20.84 2.01 0.41
C VAL A 572 20.82 0.50 0.28
N VAL A 573 21.94 -0.09 -0.12
CA VAL A 573 22.11 -1.54 -0.19
C VAL A 573 23.15 -1.97 0.82
N PHE A 574 22.79 -2.93 1.66
CA PHE A 574 23.60 -3.45 2.75
C PHE A 574 24.04 -4.89 2.50
N ALA A 575 25.22 -5.25 3.00
CA ALA A 575 25.69 -6.63 3.07
C ALA A 575 26.62 -6.85 4.26
N LEU A 576 26.98 -8.10 4.53
CA LEU A 576 28.10 -8.41 5.42
C LEU A 576 29.43 -8.01 4.74
N PRO A 577 30.44 -7.57 5.50
CA PRO A 577 31.75 -7.19 4.95
C PRO A 577 32.41 -8.34 4.19
#